data_AF-A0A6A8DBR7-F1
#
_entry.id   AF-A0A6A8DBR7-F1
#
_cell.length_a   1.000
_cell.length_b   1.000
_cell.length_c   1.000
_cell.angle_alpha   90.00
_cell.angle_beta   90.00
_cell.angle_gamma   90.00
#
_symmetry.space_group_name_H-M   'P 1'
#
loop_
_entity.id
_entity.type
_entity.pdbx_description
1 polymer ?
#
loop_
_entity_poly.entity_id
_entity_poly.type
_entity_poly.pdbx_seq_one_letter_code
_entity_poly.pdbx_strand_id
1 'polypeptide(L)'
;MLFIKKFDPVQINILFASILGDGEITKAYPNSRRKNVSYREHFSLNQYEYRKWKSDFFPEFLYFRKQKDTLVSKSSPIMTELYAYFYNSSGNKRIPPELLLYCLSPYFVATLYMDDGSLLVSKRINHKSQKIYLSPVIALYLQNYPYDDLVILSSHFDKHFKIKLRLQKRKDGHGFILRTSKMNDTLHFLKIIMEACRNCMSMYYKTNWEYRFQLEAKILNQQHPDYSVIASSSERNKNYTPVEIKKLAELKINGYTDQKIADELNRSYWSVVYKIAELKKKGHLESR
;
A
#
# COMPACT_ATOMS: atom_id res chain seq x y z
N MET A 1 4.10 -26.16 -15.51
CA MET A 1 5.01 -25.48 -14.57
C MET A 1 5.15 -26.31 -13.30
N LEU A 2 6.39 -26.58 -12.87
CA LEU A 2 6.69 -27.44 -11.72
C LEU A 2 6.14 -26.88 -10.41
N PHE A 3 6.11 -25.55 -10.24
CA PHE A 3 5.63 -24.92 -9.01
C PHE A 3 4.14 -25.20 -8.74
N ILE A 4 3.29 -25.29 -9.78
CA ILE A 4 1.85 -25.54 -9.66
C ILE A 4 1.57 -26.91 -9.02
N LYS A 5 2.47 -27.88 -9.25
CA LYS A 5 2.34 -29.23 -8.67
C LYS A 5 2.82 -29.31 -7.22
N LYS A 6 3.62 -28.34 -6.76
CA LYS A 6 4.29 -28.38 -5.46
C LYS A 6 3.71 -27.41 -4.44
N PHE A 7 3.20 -26.27 -4.90
CA PHE A 7 2.74 -25.18 -4.04
C PHE A 7 1.26 -24.89 -4.27
N ASP A 8 0.54 -24.63 -3.18
CA ASP A 8 -0.82 -24.13 -3.24
C ASP A 8 -0.87 -22.66 -3.72
N PRO A 9 -2.06 -22.11 -4.04
CA PRO A 9 -2.17 -20.73 -4.52
C PRO A 9 -1.60 -19.68 -3.56
N VAL A 10 -1.75 -19.82 -2.24
CA VAL A 10 -1.23 -18.86 -1.26
C VAL A 10 0.29 -18.88 -1.28
N GLN A 11 0.89 -20.07 -1.26
CA GLN A 11 2.33 -20.26 -1.38
C GLN A 11 2.87 -19.65 -2.68
N ILE A 12 2.21 -19.89 -3.83
CA ILE A 12 2.64 -19.30 -5.12
C ILE A 12 2.65 -17.76 -5.03
N ASN A 13 1.59 -17.17 -4.48
CA ASN A 13 1.46 -15.72 -4.34
C ASN A 13 2.55 -15.12 -3.43
N ILE A 14 2.84 -15.77 -2.29
CA ILE A 14 3.90 -15.33 -1.37
C ILE A 14 5.27 -15.49 -2.04
N LEU A 15 5.55 -16.63 -2.67
CA LEU A 15 6.84 -16.90 -3.30
C LEU A 15 7.13 -15.92 -4.43
N PHE A 16 6.16 -15.66 -5.30
CA PHE A 16 6.34 -14.75 -6.43
C PHE A 16 6.52 -13.31 -5.97
N ALA A 17 5.70 -12.86 -5.01
CA ALA A 17 5.89 -11.55 -4.39
C ALA A 17 7.26 -11.43 -3.70
N SER A 18 7.72 -12.48 -3.01
CA SER A 18 9.01 -12.45 -2.34
C SER A 18 10.18 -12.39 -3.33
N ILE A 19 10.11 -13.11 -4.47
CA ILE A 19 11.11 -13.00 -5.54
C ILE A 19 11.09 -11.61 -6.18
N LEU A 20 9.92 -10.99 -6.32
CA LEU A 20 9.82 -9.63 -6.83
C LEU A 20 10.38 -8.61 -5.83
N GLY A 21 10.19 -8.85 -4.54
CA GLY A 21 10.69 -8.00 -3.46
C GLY A 21 12.14 -8.30 -3.07
N ASP A 22 12.33 -8.55 -1.77
CA ASP A 22 13.65 -8.75 -1.13
C ASP A 22 14.37 -10.04 -1.56
N GLY A 23 13.63 -11.04 -2.02
CA GLY A 23 14.15 -12.36 -2.37
C GLY A 23 14.86 -12.39 -3.72
N GLU A 24 15.91 -13.18 -3.84
CA GLU A 24 16.61 -13.46 -5.08
C GLU A 24 16.55 -14.95 -5.43
N ILE A 25 16.59 -15.25 -6.74
CA ILE A 25 16.97 -16.59 -7.20
C ILE A 25 18.46 -16.53 -7.55
N THR A 26 19.25 -17.29 -6.81
CA THR A 26 20.72 -17.30 -6.95
C THR A 26 21.16 -17.67 -8.37
N LYS A 27 22.27 -17.08 -8.84
CA LYS A 27 22.91 -17.45 -10.11
C LYS A 27 23.66 -18.78 -9.99
N ALA A 28 23.70 -19.56 -11.07
CA ALA A 28 24.67 -20.64 -11.22
C ALA A 28 26.01 -20.03 -11.67
N TYR A 29 27.07 -20.22 -10.88
CA TYR A 29 28.40 -19.70 -11.21
C TYR A 29 29.11 -20.58 -12.24
N PRO A 30 29.97 -20.02 -13.11
CA PRO A 30 30.89 -20.80 -13.92
C PRO A 30 31.67 -21.79 -13.02
N ASN A 31 31.79 -23.05 -13.45
CA ASN A 31 32.38 -24.17 -12.67
C ASN A 31 31.60 -24.65 -11.45
N SER A 32 30.36 -24.18 -11.24
CA SER A 32 29.49 -24.73 -10.20
C SER A 32 29.04 -26.15 -10.53
N ARG A 33 29.25 -27.09 -9.60
CA ARG A 33 28.69 -28.46 -9.69
C ARG A 33 27.16 -28.51 -9.49
N ARG A 34 26.53 -27.38 -9.15
CA ARG A 34 25.08 -27.33 -8.91
C ARG A 34 24.31 -27.39 -10.23
N LYS A 35 23.42 -28.39 -10.35
CA LYS A 35 22.50 -28.52 -11.47
C LYS A 35 21.32 -27.55 -11.40
N ASN A 36 20.94 -27.13 -10.19
CA ASN A 36 19.81 -26.24 -9.94
C ASN A 36 20.22 -25.02 -9.11
N VAL A 37 19.40 -23.98 -9.16
CA VAL A 37 19.56 -22.78 -8.33
C VAL A 37 18.62 -22.80 -7.12
N SER A 38 18.83 -21.87 -6.19
CA SER A 38 18.07 -21.72 -4.94
C SER A 38 17.51 -20.31 -4.78
N TYR A 39 16.40 -20.19 -4.07
CA TYR A 39 15.95 -18.95 -3.44
C TYR A 39 16.86 -18.52 -2.29
N ARG A 40 17.09 -17.21 -2.15
CA ARG A 40 17.75 -16.60 -0.99
C ARG A 40 17.15 -15.24 -0.71
N GLU A 41 17.09 -14.88 0.56
CA GLU A 41 16.64 -13.56 1.00
C GLU A 41 17.47 -13.15 2.22
N HIS A 42 18.15 -12.01 2.11
CA HIS A 42 18.92 -11.43 3.20
C HIS A 42 18.00 -10.61 4.11
N PHE A 43 18.29 -10.56 5.40
CA PHE A 43 17.51 -9.77 6.35
C PHE A 43 18.32 -9.31 7.55
N SER A 44 17.83 -8.28 8.25
CA SER A 44 18.33 -7.85 9.55
C SER A 44 17.52 -8.49 10.69
N LEU A 45 18.06 -8.55 11.91
CA LEU A 45 17.35 -9.10 13.08
C LEU A 45 15.95 -8.49 13.29
N ASN A 46 15.77 -7.20 12.99
CA ASN A 46 14.47 -6.52 13.09
C ASN A 46 13.41 -7.07 12.12
N GLN A 47 13.83 -7.77 11.07
CA GLN A 47 12.96 -8.40 10.08
C GLN A 47 12.77 -9.91 10.32
N TYR A 48 13.41 -10.48 11.35
CA TYR A 48 13.39 -11.93 11.60
C TYR A 48 11.96 -12.49 11.72
N GLU A 49 11.10 -11.85 12.51
CA GLU A 49 9.70 -12.29 12.69
C GLU A 49 8.91 -12.28 11.38
N TYR A 50 9.18 -11.32 10.50
CA TYR A 50 8.54 -11.30 9.18
C TYR A 50 9.05 -12.43 8.28
N ARG A 51 10.35 -12.71 8.31
CA ARG A 51 10.92 -13.85 7.57
C ARG A 51 10.42 -15.19 8.13
N LYS A 52 10.18 -15.26 9.44
CA LYS A 52 9.58 -16.43 10.08
C LYS A 52 8.15 -16.64 9.60
N TRP A 53 7.35 -15.57 9.60
CA TRP A 53 6.01 -15.58 9.02
C TRP A 53 6.01 -16.10 7.58
N LYS A 54 6.97 -15.68 6.74
CA LYS A 54 7.14 -16.26 5.39
C LYS A 54 7.46 -17.75 5.43
N SER A 55 8.46 -18.15 6.23
CA SER A 55 8.92 -19.55 6.30
C SER A 55 7.84 -20.53 6.78
N ASP A 56 6.90 -20.05 7.61
CA ASP A 56 5.82 -20.88 8.15
C ASP A 56 4.85 -21.36 7.05
N PHE A 57 4.77 -20.66 5.91
CA PHE A 57 4.05 -21.15 4.72
C PHE A 57 4.84 -22.22 3.93
N PHE A 58 6.13 -22.42 4.22
CA PHE A 58 7.03 -23.27 3.46
C PHE A 58 7.90 -24.18 4.36
N PRO A 59 7.31 -24.97 5.29
CA PRO A 59 8.07 -25.66 6.34
C PRO A 59 9.14 -26.64 5.83
N GLU A 60 8.94 -27.23 4.64
CA GLU A 60 9.91 -28.15 4.03
C GLU A 60 10.76 -27.51 2.92
N PHE A 61 10.47 -26.26 2.56
CA PHE A 61 11.05 -25.61 1.39
C PHE A 61 11.96 -24.43 1.76
N LEU A 62 11.54 -23.58 2.69
CA LEU A 62 12.33 -22.46 3.19
C LEU A 62 12.88 -22.77 4.57
N TYR A 63 14.15 -22.40 4.80
CA TYR A 63 14.80 -22.57 6.08
C TYR A 63 15.82 -21.47 6.35
N PHE A 64 16.05 -21.17 7.62
CA PHE A 64 17.03 -20.18 8.06
C PHE A 64 18.43 -20.75 8.06
N ARG A 65 19.37 -19.99 7.49
CA ARG A 65 20.80 -20.24 7.65
C ARG A 65 21.33 -19.36 8.78
N LYS A 66 21.39 -19.93 10.00
CA LYS A 66 21.71 -19.24 11.27
C LYS A 66 23.00 -18.40 11.26
N GLN A 67 23.96 -18.69 10.38
CA GLN A 67 25.23 -17.97 10.32
C GLN A 67 25.21 -16.72 9.42
N LYS A 68 24.12 -16.48 8.68
CA LYS A 68 24.13 -15.51 7.57
C LYS A 68 22.89 -14.61 7.51
N ASP A 69 22.04 -14.59 8.52
CA ASP A 69 20.77 -13.86 8.54
C ASP A 69 20.04 -13.92 7.19
N THR A 70 19.89 -15.17 6.71
CA THR A 70 19.30 -15.47 5.40
C THR A 70 18.22 -16.53 5.51
N LEU A 71 17.13 -16.30 4.80
CA LEU A 71 16.10 -17.28 4.50
C LEU A 71 16.42 -17.87 3.13
N VAL A 72 16.52 -19.19 3.03
CA VAL A 72 16.95 -19.85 1.80
C VAL A 72 16.08 -21.06 1.49
N SER A 73 16.08 -21.48 0.23
CA SER A 73 15.62 -22.82 -0.15
C SER A 73 16.78 -23.74 -0.47
N LYS A 74 16.52 -25.04 -0.53
CA LYS A 74 17.42 -25.99 -1.18
C LYS A 74 17.46 -25.69 -2.68
N SER A 75 18.59 -26.03 -3.31
CA SER A 75 18.71 -26.05 -4.76
C SER A 75 17.61 -26.94 -5.36
N SER A 76 16.77 -26.41 -6.26
CA SER A 76 15.58 -27.12 -6.74
C SER A 76 15.25 -26.83 -8.21
N PRO A 77 14.68 -27.80 -8.96
CA PRO A 77 14.22 -27.58 -10.33
C PRO A 77 13.20 -26.45 -10.46
N ILE A 78 12.36 -26.24 -9.44
CA ILE A 78 11.38 -25.15 -9.42
C ILE A 78 12.07 -23.79 -9.47
N MET A 79 13.13 -23.58 -8.68
CA MET A 79 13.86 -22.33 -8.70
C MET A 79 14.59 -22.11 -10.02
N THR A 80 15.10 -23.17 -10.64
CA THR A 80 15.67 -23.12 -11.99
C THR A 80 14.64 -22.73 -13.04
N GLU A 81 13.43 -23.31 -12.99
CA GLU A 81 12.30 -22.94 -13.87
C GLU A 81 11.93 -21.45 -13.68
N LEU A 82 11.77 -21.00 -12.43
CA LEU A 82 11.36 -19.63 -12.12
C LEU A 82 12.42 -18.58 -12.49
N TYR A 83 13.71 -18.93 -12.47
CA TYR A 83 14.78 -18.01 -12.84
C TYR A 83 14.56 -17.40 -14.23
N ALA A 84 14.16 -18.22 -15.21
CA ALA A 84 13.95 -17.79 -16.59
C ALA A 84 12.79 -16.78 -16.76
N TYR A 85 11.83 -16.77 -15.83
CA TYR A 85 10.72 -15.81 -15.85
C TYR A 85 11.11 -14.49 -15.18
N PHE A 86 11.74 -14.57 -14.01
CA PHE A 86 12.02 -13.39 -13.18
C PHE A 86 13.30 -12.65 -13.56
N TYR A 87 14.19 -13.24 -14.37
CA TYR A 87 15.46 -12.62 -14.75
C TYR A 87 15.65 -12.64 -16.27
N ASN A 88 16.12 -11.52 -16.82
CA ASN A 88 16.51 -11.46 -18.23
C ASN A 88 17.90 -12.09 -18.48
N SER A 89 18.36 -12.11 -19.73
CA SER A 89 19.67 -12.66 -20.11
C SER A 89 20.86 -11.95 -19.45
N SER A 90 20.71 -10.67 -19.10
CA SER A 90 21.70 -9.91 -18.32
C SER A 90 21.65 -10.21 -16.82
N GLY A 91 20.68 -11.02 -16.37
CA GLY A 91 20.46 -11.37 -14.98
C GLY A 91 19.83 -10.26 -14.15
N ASN A 92 19.16 -9.29 -14.78
CA ASN A 92 18.37 -8.25 -14.11
C ASN A 92 16.96 -8.78 -13.86
N LYS A 93 16.39 -8.43 -12.70
CA LYS A 93 15.00 -8.77 -12.39
C LYS A 93 14.05 -8.12 -13.40
N ARG A 94 12.97 -8.84 -13.74
CA ARG A 94 11.84 -8.35 -14.53
C ARG A 94 10.53 -8.79 -13.89
N ILE A 95 9.45 -8.09 -14.20
CA ILE A 95 8.10 -8.50 -13.83
C ILE A 95 7.56 -9.43 -14.92
N PRO A 96 7.32 -10.73 -14.65
CA PRO A 96 6.84 -11.69 -15.65
C PRO A 96 5.32 -11.62 -15.80
N PRO A 97 4.76 -11.04 -16.88
CA PRO A 97 3.31 -10.93 -17.06
C PRO A 97 2.62 -12.30 -17.07
N GLU A 98 3.33 -13.32 -17.55
CA GLU A 98 2.86 -14.70 -17.66
C GLU A 98 2.67 -15.35 -16.29
N LEU A 99 3.43 -14.92 -15.27
CA LEU A 99 3.25 -15.44 -13.91
C LEU A 99 2.25 -14.61 -13.10
N LEU A 100 1.97 -13.36 -13.48
CA LEU A 100 0.98 -12.53 -12.79
C LEU A 100 -0.43 -13.11 -12.82
N LEU A 101 -0.76 -13.98 -13.79
CA LEU A 101 -2.05 -14.67 -13.83
C LEU A 101 -2.28 -15.61 -12.63
N TYR A 102 -1.21 -16.00 -11.91
CA TYR A 102 -1.29 -16.76 -10.66
C TYR A 102 -1.29 -15.84 -9.42
N CYS A 103 -1.02 -14.54 -9.59
CA CYS A 103 -0.88 -13.55 -8.53
C CYS A 103 -2.21 -12.87 -8.17
N LEU A 104 -3.25 -13.65 -7.88
CA LEU A 104 -4.62 -13.15 -7.68
C LEU A 104 -5.03 -13.04 -6.20
N SER A 105 -4.17 -13.48 -5.28
CA SER A 105 -4.46 -13.50 -3.85
C SER A 105 -4.02 -12.20 -3.17
N PRO A 106 -4.73 -11.69 -2.15
CA PRO A 106 -4.24 -10.59 -1.31
C PRO A 106 -2.86 -10.85 -0.69
N TYR A 107 -2.46 -12.12 -0.51
CA TYR A 107 -1.11 -12.50 -0.06
C TYR A 107 0.00 -12.02 -1.00
N PHE A 108 -0.25 -11.88 -2.30
CA PHE A 108 0.72 -11.32 -3.24
C PHE A 108 0.95 -9.84 -2.97
N VAL A 109 -0.13 -9.07 -2.87
CA VAL A 109 -0.09 -7.63 -2.57
C VAL A 109 0.54 -7.38 -1.20
N ALA A 110 0.12 -8.16 -0.19
CA ALA A 110 0.61 -8.04 1.18
C ALA A 110 2.11 -8.33 1.27
N THR A 111 2.57 -9.42 0.67
CA THR A 111 3.98 -9.81 0.70
C THR A 111 4.87 -8.78 0.00
N LEU A 112 4.50 -8.36 -1.22
CA LEU A 112 5.28 -7.38 -1.97
C LEU A 112 5.35 -6.03 -1.23
N TYR A 113 4.25 -5.63 -0.59
CA TYR A 113 4.20 -4.42 0.23
C TYR A 113 5.01 -4.53 1.53
N MET A 114 5.03 -5.69 2.17
CA MET A 114 5.81 -5.88 3.38
C MET A 114 7.32 -5.86 3.10
N ASP A 115 7.76 -6.40 1.96
CA ASP A 115 9.13 -6.29 1.45
C ASP A 115 9.48 -4.84 1.09
N ASP A 116 9.00 -4.35 -0.06
CA ASP A 116 9.43 -3.09 -0.67
C ASP A 116 8.50 -1.91 -0.42
N GLY A 117 7.45 -2.09 0.37
CA GLY A 117 6.48 -1.04 0.66
C GLY A 117 6.78 -0.18 1.88
N SER A 118 6.09 0.95 1.98
CA SER A 118 6.08 1.79 3.19
C SER A 118 4.75 2.52 3.36
N LEU A 119 4.31 2.62 4.62
CA LEU A 119 3.21 3.47 5.04
C LEU A 119 3.76 4.85 5.42
N LEU A 120 3.72 5.77 4.47
CA LEU A 120 4.09 7.16 4.69
C LEU A 120 2.96 7.91 5.39
N VAL A 121 3.31 8.85 6.26
CA VAL A 121 2.33 9.70 6.95
C VAL A 121 2.60 11.16 6.60
N SER A 122 1.71 11.75 5.81
CA SER A 122 1.78 13.19 5.54
C SER A 122 1.10 13.96 6.66
N LYS A 123 1.71 15.06 7.09
CA LYS A 123 1.28 15.89 8.20
C LYS A 123 0.82 17.26 7.69
N ARG A 124 -0.34 17.73 8.12
CA ARG A 124 -0.83 19.09 7.86
C ARG A 124 -1.25 19.74 9.17
N ILE A 125 -0.62 20.85 9.53
CA ILE A 125 -0.92 21.57 10.76
C ILE A 125 -1.83 22.77 10.45
N ASN A 126 -2.89 22.92 11.24
CA ASN A 126 -3.72 24.11 11.27
C ASN A 126 -3.54 24.79 12.64
N HIS A 127 -2.69 25.82 12.67
CA HIS A 127 -2.38 26.57 13.89
C HIS A 127 -3.59 27.34 14.43
N LYS A 128 -4.50 27.83 13.59
CA LYS A 128 -5.69 28.58 14.03
C LYS A 128 -6.64 27.73 14.86
N SER A 129 -6.78 26.46 14.52
CA SER A 129 -7.67 25.52 15.22
C SER A 129 -6.91 24.53 16.09
N GLN A 130 -5.60 24.72 16.26
CA GLN A 130 -4.69 23.79 16.97
C GLN A 130 -4.96 22.32 16.58
N LYS A 131 -5.01 22.03 15.27
CA LYS A 131 -5.29 20.69 14.73
C LYS A 131 -4.14 20.21 13.87
N ILE A 132 -3.72 18.96 14.06
CA ILE A 132 -2.74 18.28 13.20
C ILE A 132 -3.45 17.13 12.49
N TYR A 133 -3.45 17.18 11.17
CA TYR A 133 -4.06 16.16 10.33
C TYR A 133 -3.01 15.20 9.78
N LEU A 134 -3.25 13.91 9.99
CA LEU A 134 -2.40 12.84 9.45
C LEU A 134 -3.13 12.14 8.31
N SER A 135 -2.48 11.98 7.16
CA SER A 135 -3.01 11.17 6.06
C SER A 135 -2.02 10.05 5.70
N PRO A 136 -2.49 8.80 5.54
CA PRO A 136 -1.66 7.70 5.10
C PRO A 136 -1.45 7.71 3.59
N VAL A 137 -0.24 7.35 3.16
CA VAL A 137 0.08 7.12 1.76
C VAL A 137 0.95 5.88 1.63
N ILE A 138 0.62 5.00 0.69
CA ILE A 138 1.43 3.81 0.39
C ILE A 138 2.39 4.14 -0.73
N ALA A 139 3.65 3.77 -0.55
CA ALA A 139 4.67 3.73 -1.59
C ALA A 139 5.23 2.31 -1.70
N LEU A 140 5.50 1.84 -2.92
CA LEU A 140 6.24 0.62 -3.23
C LEU A 140 7.56 1.01 -3.93
N TYR A 141 8.68 0.76 -3.27
CA TYR A 141 10.04 1.10 -3.69
C TYR A 141 10.61 0.06 -4.65
N LEU A 142 9.98 -0.02 -5.82
CA LEU A 142 10.30 -0.97 -6.88
C LEU A 142 11.20 -0.34 -7.96
N GLN A 143 12.09 0.60 -7.59
CA GLN A 143 12.97 1.32 -8.52
C GLN A 143 14.03 0.44 -9.19
N ASN A 144 14.16 -0.82 -8.78
CA ASN A 144 14.95 -1.84 -9.47
C ASN A 144 14.28 -2.38 -10.74
N TYR A 145 13.01 -2.05 -10.99
CA TYR A 145 12.29 -2.42 -12.21
C TYR A 145 12.18 -1.25 -13.20
N PRO A 146 12.28 -1.51 -14.51
CA PRO A 146 12.01 -0.52 -15.54
C PRO A 146 10.57 0.03 -15.49
N TYR A 147 10.35 1.17 -16.15
CA TYR A 147 9.04 1.82 -16.22
C TYR A 147 7.93 0.89 -16.72
N ASP A 148 8.17 0.16 -17.81
CA ASP A 148 7.16 -0.70 -18.45
C ASP A 148 6.73 -1.85 -17.54
N ASP A 149 7.67 -2.43 -16.80
CA ASP A 149 7.39 -3.45 -15.78
C ASP A 149 6.48 -2.90 -14.68
N LEU A 150 6.77 -1.68 -14.19
CA LEU A 150 5.94 -1.02 -13.18
C LEU A 150 4.54 -0.68 -13.70
N VAL A 151 4.40 -0.35 -14.99
CA VAL A 151 3.08 -0.17 -15.62
C VAL A 151 2.31 -1.49 -15.61
N ILE A 152 2.92 -2.60 -16.02
CA ILE A 152 2.31 -3.94 -16.01
C ILE A 152 1.82 -4.30 -14.60
N LEU A 153 2.67 -4.11 -13.59
CA LEU A 153 2.32 -4.41 -12.20
C LEU A 153 1.18 -3.51 -11.71
N SER A 154 1.24 -2.21 -12.01
CA SER A 154 0.18 -1.26 -11.64
C SER A 154 -1.16 -1.62 -12.27
N SER A 155 -1.17 -2.01 -13.55
CA SER A 155 -2.36 -2.48 -14.26
C SER A 155 -2.92 -3.76 -13.66
N HIS A 156 -2.05 -4.69 -13.24
CA HIS A 156 -2.46 -5.91 -12.53
C HIS A 156 -3.15 -5.58 -11.21
N PHE A 157 -2.57 -4.67 -10.42
CA PHE A 157 -3.12 -4.22 -9.14
C PHE A 157 -4.50 -3.60 -9.29
N ASP A 158 -4.69 -2.72 -10.28
CA ASP A 158 -5.99 -2.09 -10.54
C ASP A 158 -7.01 -3.12 -11.05
N LYS A 159 -6.63 -3.96 -12.02
CA LYS A 159 -7.55 -4.94 -12.62
C LYS A 159 -8.11 -5.91 -11.58
N HIS A 160 -7.24 -6.50 -10.76
CA HIS A 160 -7.61 -7.63 -9.89
C HIS A 160 -7.96 -7.22 -8.46
N PHE A 161 -7.34 -6.17 -7.92
CA PHE A 161 -7.56 -5.76 -6.53
C PHE A 161 -8.26 -4.40 -6.40
N LYS A 162 -8.53 -3.72 -7.53
CA LYS A 162 -9.04 -2.34 -7.58
C LYS A 162 -8.14 -1.36 -6.82
N ILE A 163 -6.84 -1.65 -6.80
CA ILE A 163 -5.83 -0.82 -6.15
C ILE A 163 -5.23 0.12 -7.20
N LYS A 164 -5.44 1.42 -7.01
CA LYS A 164 -4.93 2.45 -7.92
C LYS A 164 -3.58 2.97 -7.46
N LEU A 165 -2.54 2.55 -8.18
CA LEU A 165 -1.18 3.06 -8.00
C LEU A 165 -0.84 4.01 -9.16
N ARG A 166 0.02 4.99 -8.87
CA ARG A 166 0.59 5.89 -9.86
C ARG A 166 2.10 5.78 -9.84
N LEU A 167 2.71 5.87 -11.02
CA LEU A 167 4.15 6.01 -11.14
C LEU A 167 4.55 7.41 -10.65
N GLN A 168 5.53 7.47 -9.75
CA GLN A 168 6.12 8.70 -9.27
C GLN A 168 7.63 8.67 -9.56
N LYS A 169 8.14 9.75 -10.16
CA LYS A 169 9.58 9.91 -10.43
C LYS A 169 10.40 9.92 -9.14
N ARG A 170 11.58 9.29 -9.20
CA ARG A 170 12.65 9.35 -8.21
C ARG A 170 14.02 9.48 -8.90
N LYS A 171 15.05 9.72 -8.11
CA LYS A 171 16.43 9.94 -8.59
C LYS A 171 17.29 8.67 -8.59
N ASP A 172 16.80 7.58 -8.02
CA ASP A 172 17.51 6.31 -7.82
C ASP A 172 16.97 5.19 -8.73
N GLY A 173 17.82 4.18 -8.99
CA GLY A 173 17.47 3.03 -9.84
C GLY A 173 17.03 3.44 -11.25
N HIS A 174 15.95 2.83 -11.72
CA HIS A 174 15.28 3.19 -12.98
C HIS A 174 14.42 4.46 -12.89
N GLY A 175 14.41 5.15 -11.74
CA GLY A 175 13.85 6.49 -11.60
C GLY A 175 12.35 6.55 -11.34
N PHE A 176 11.70 5.42 -10.98
CA PHE A 176 10.26 5.37 -10.73
C PHE A 176 9.90 4.45 -9.56
N ILE A 177 8.82 4.79 -8.86
CA ILE A 177 8.16 3.97 -7.83
C ILE A 177 6.65 3.97 -8.04
N LEU A 178 5.93 3.07 -7.38
CA LEU A 178 4.47 3.07 -7.36
C LEU A 178 3.96 3.68 -6.05
N ARG A 179 2.93 4.52 -6.12
CA ARG A 179 2.36 5.19 -4.95
C ARG A 179 0.85 5.37 -5.06
N THR A 180 0.14 5.29 -3.94
CA THR A 180 -1.26 5.75 -3.88
C THR A 180 -1.33 7.27 -3.97
N SER A 181 -2.36 7.80 -4.63
CA SER A 181 -2.52 9.25 -4.82
C SER A 181 -3.62 9.86 -3.94
N LYS A 182 -4.61 9.04 -3.56
CA LYS A 182 -5.74 9.45 -2.72
C LYS A 182 -5.75 8.63 -1.44
N MET A 183 -6.21 9.25 -0.37
CA MET A 183 -6.36 8.59 0.92
C MET A 183 -7.28 7.37 0.84
N ASN A 184 -8.39 7.45 0.08
CA ASN A 184 -9.30 6.31 -0.08
C ASN A 184 -8.61 5.12 -0.78
N ASP A 185 -7.72 5.38 -1.74
CA ASP A 185 -6.95 4.33 -2.40
C ASP A 185 -5.99 3.66 -1.39
N THR A 186 -5.37 4.45 -0.50
CA THR A 186 -4.53 3.93 0.59
C THR A 186 -5.31 3.06 1.56
N LEU A 187 -6.47 3.52 2.03
CA LEU A 187 -7.29 2.77 2.98
C LEU A 187 -7.86 1.49 2.33
N HIS A 188 -8.26 1.56 1.06
CA HIS A 188 -8.66 0.39 0.28
C HIS A 188 -7.53 -0.63 0.17
N PHE A 189 -6.31 -0.20 -0.15
CA PHE A 189 -5.14 -1.07 -0.17
C PHE A 189 -4.95 -1.79 1.17
N LEU A 190 -4.94 -1.05 2.28
CA LEU A 190 -4.75 -1.64 3.62
C LEU A 190 -5.87 -2.62 3.96
N LYS A 191 -7.12 -2.30 3.59
CA LYS A 191 -8.26 -3.21 3.75
C LYS A 191 -8.10 -4.52 2.99
N ILE A 192 -7.60 -4.48 1.74
CA ILE A 192 -7.36 -5.68 0.93
C ILE A 192 -6.35 -6.61 1.59
N ILE A 193 -5.24 -6.07 2.11
CA ILE A 193 -4.16 -6.89 2.66
C ILE A 193 -4.38 -7.32 4.11
N MET A 194 -5.32 -6.67 4.83
CA MET A 194 -5.49 -6.79 6.28
C MET A 194 -5.55 -8.24 6.76
N GLU A 195 -6.40 -9.05 6.13
CA GLU A 195 -6.59 -10.45 6.52
C GLU A 195 -5.32 -11.29 6.25
N ALA A 196 -4.67 -11.08 5.11
CA ALA A 196 -3.46 -11.81 4.75
C ALA A 196 -2.29 -11.55 5.72
N CYS A 197 -2.18 -10.33 6.26
CA CYS A 197 -1.11 -9.95 7.18
C CYS A 197 -1.49 -9.99 8.67
N ARG A 198 -2.70 -10.42 9.04
CA ARG A 198 -3.21 -10.34 10.42
C ARG A 198 -2.31 -11.05 11.45
N ASN A 199 -1.63 -12.12 11.03
CA ASN A 199 -0.74 -12.90 11.91
C ASN A 199 0.72 -12.42 11.88
N CYS A 200 1.03 -11.33 11.16
CA CYS A 200 2.38 -10.76 11.09
C CYS A 200 2.45 -9.43 11.85
N MET A 201 2.34 -9.51 13.18
CA MET A 201 2.28 -8.33 14.06
C MET A 201 3.52 -7.43 13.94
N SER A 202 4.69 -8.02 13.67
CA SER A 202 5.95 -7.27 13.47
C SER A 202 5.87 -6.26 12.31
N MET A 203 4.93 -6.44 11.37
CA MET A 203 4.74 -5.57 10.20
C MET A 203 3.57 -4.58 10.33
N TYR A 204 2.90 -4.50 11.50
CA TYR A 204 1.76 -3.60 11.72
C TYR A 204 2.08 -2.13 11.49
N TYR A 205 3.33 -1.71 11.71
CA TYR A 205 3.77 -0.34 11.41
C TYR A 205 3.67 0.03 9.91
N LYS A 206 3.63 -0.97 9.01
CA LYS A 206 3.32 -0.80 7.57
C LYS A 206 1.86 -1.15 7.27
N THR A 207 1.32 -2.21 7.85
CA THR A 207 0.06 -2.83 7.39
C THR A 207 -1.19 -2.37 8.13
N ASN A 208 -1.05 -1.68 9.26
CA ASN A 208 -2.16 -1.25 10.09
C ASN A 208 -2.13 0.26 10.31
N TRP A 209 -3.10 0.97 9.70
CA TRP A 209 -3.19 2.43 9.82
C TRP A 209 -3.48 2.89 11.25
N GLU A 210 -4.35 2.20 11.97
CA GLU A 210 -4.70 2.61 13.34
C GLU A 210 -3.47 2.51 14.25
N TYR A 211 -2.75 1.39 14.18
CA TYR A 211 -1.50 1.21 14.90
C TYR A 211 -0.47 2.30 14.53
N ARG A 212 -0.29 2.58 13.24
CA ARG A 212 0.66 3.61 12.78
C ARG A 212 0.23 5.03 13.19
N PHE A 213 -1.07 5.32 13.15
CA PHE A 213 -1.63 6.60 13.56
C PHE A 213 -1.34 6.88 15.02
N GLN A 214 -1.57 5.90 15.91
CA GLN A 214 -1.31 6.04 17.34
C GLN A 214 0.16 6.31 17.64
N LEU A 215 1.09 5.64 16.94
CA LEU A 215 2.53 5.89 17.06
C LEU A 215 2.89 7.33 16.69
N GLU A 216 2.40 7.82 15.55
CA GLU A 216 2.67 9.19 15.10
C GLU A 216 1.99 10.24 16.00
N ALA A 217 0.78 9.97 16.45
CA ALA A 217 0.03 10.83 17.35
C ALA A 217 0.74 10.99 18.70
N LYS A 218 1.30 9.90 19.26
CA LYS A 218 2.09 9.95 20.50
C LYS A 218 3.29 10.89 20.37
N ILE A 219 4.04 10.79 19.26
CA ILE A 219 5.19 11.68 18.99
C ILE A 219 4.74 13.13 18.88
N LEU A 220 3.63 13.38 18.16
CA LEU A 220 3.15 14.75 17.93
C LEU A 220 2.55 15.38 19.17
N ASN A 221 1.86 14.62 20.03
CA ASN A 221 1.35 15.13 21.30
C ASN A 221 2.47 15.55 22.25
N GLN A 222 3.66 14.94 22.16
CA GLN A 222 4.85 15.39 22.91
C GLN A 222 5.41 16.69 22.34
N GLN A 223 5.38 16.87 21.02
CA GLN A 223 5.90 18.06 20.34
C GLN A 223 4.92 19.24 20.36
N HIS A 224 3.62 18.97 20.40
CA HIS A 224 2.53 19.94 20.33
C HIS A 224 1.40 19.56 21.31
N PRO A 225 1.60 19.74 22.64
CA PRO A 225 0.65 19.28 23.66
C PRO A 225 -0.75 19.90 23.52
N ASP A 226 -0.84 21.14 23.07
CA ASP A 226 -2.10 21.87 22.92
C ASP A 226 -2.85 21.55 21.61
N TYR A 227 -2.31 20.65 20.78
CA TYR A 227 -2.88 20.35 19.47
C TYR A 227 -3.63 19.02 19.48
N SER A 228 -4.80 19.01 18.84
CA SER A 228 -5.53 17.77 18.58
C SER A 228 -5.02 17.10 17.30
N VAL A 229 -4.54 15.85 17.43
CA VAL A 229 -4.13 15.03 16.29
C VAL A 229 -5.32 14.24 15.77
N ILE A 230 -5.62 14.35 14.48
CA ILE A 230 -6.79 13.74 13.88
C ILE A 230 -6.43 13.05 12.57
N ALA A 231 -6.95 11.84 12.34
CA ALA A 231 -6.89 11.21 11.04
C ALA A 231 -7.61 12.10 10.02
N SER A 232 -6.99 12.31 8.86
CA SER A 232 -7.63 13.00 7.75
C SER A 232 -8.81 12.15 7.28
N SER A 233 -9.82 12.77 6.70
CA SER A 233 -10.94 12.04 6.13
C SER A 233 -11.39 12.74 4.85
N SER A 234 -11.55 11.95 3.80
CA SER A 234 -12.11 12.41 2.52
C SER A 234 -13.57 12.85 2.67
N GLU A 235 -14.30 12.34 3.67
CA GLU A 235 -15.68 12.74 3.97
C GLU A 235 -15.79 14.23 4.32
N ARG A 236 -14.70 14.86 4.83
CA ARG A 236 -14.72 16.31 5.15
C ARG A 236 -14.83 17.21 3.92
N ASN A 237 -14.46 16.70 2.74
CA ASN A 237 -14.53 17.42 1.46
C ASN A 237 -15.50 16.74 0.48
N LYS A 238 -16.46 15.94 0.98
CA LYS A 238 -17.45 15.30 0.12
C LYS A 238 -18.27 16.36 -0.59
N ASN A 239 -18.62 16.16 -1.86
CA ASN A 239 -19.58 17.03 -2.51
C ASN A 239 -20.93 16.95 -1.80
N TYR A 240 -21.72 18.02 -1.84
CA TYR A 240 -23.11 17.94 -1.40
C TYR A 240 -23.87 16.99 -2.32
N THR A 241 -24.55 16.01 -1.73
CA THR A 241 -25.51 15.15 -2.42
C THR A 241 -26.75 15.97 -2.82
N PRO A 242 -27.55 15.53 -3.81
CA PRO A 242 -28.78 16.22 -4.18
C PRO A 242 -29.74 16.42 -2.99
N VAL A 243 -29.80 15.45 -2.08
CA VAL A 243 -30.60 15.52 -0.84
C VAL A 243 -30.08 16.61 0.09
N GLU A 244 -28.76 16.66 0.32
CA GLU A 244 -28.14 17.72 1.13
C GLU A 244 -28.29 19.10 0.48
N ILE A 245 -28.22 19.21 -0.85
CA ILE A 245 -28.46 20.48 -1.56
C ILE A 245 -29.90 20.94 -1.34
N LYS A 246 -30.88 20.04 -1.46
CA LYS A 246 -32.30 20.37 -1.24
C LYS A 246 -32.53 20.80 0.21
N LYS A 247 -32.05 20.04 1.19
CA LYS A 247 -32.17 20.36 2.61
C LYS A 247 -31.46 21.67 2.97
N LEU A 248 -30.27 21.93 2.40
CA LEU A 248 -29.56 23.21 2.56
C LEU A 248 -30.39 24.38 2.05
N ALA A 249 -30.98 24.26 0.85
CA ALA A 249 -31.80 25.31 0.27
C ALA A 249 -33.05 25.58 1.11
N GLU A 250 -33.76 24.53 1.55
CA GLU A 250 -34.93 24.61 2.43
C GLU A 250 -34.58 25.34 3.75
N LEU A 251 -33.53 24.91 4.44
CA LEU A 251 -33.10 25.55 5.69
C LEU A 251 -32.72 27.03 5.48
N LYS A 252 -32.08 27.35 4.35
CA LYS A 252 -31.68 28.72 4.06
C LYS A 252 -32.88 29.63 3.74
N ILE A 253 -33.86 29.13 2.99
CA ILE A 253 -35.13 29.81 2.71
C ILE A 253 -35.89 30.06 4.02
N ASN A 254 -35.86 29.10 4.94
CA ASN A 254 -36.47 29.20 6.27
C ASN A 254 -35.69 30.09 7.25
N GLY A 255 -34.66 30.81 6.79
CA GLY A 255 -33.95 31.81 7.60
C GLY A 255 -32.93 31.24 8.60
N TYR A 256 -32.55 29.97 8.49
CA TYR A 256 -31.53 29.41 9.36
C TYR A 256 -30.16 30.05 9.07
N THR A 257 -29.35 30.20 10.13
CA THR A 257 -27.99 30.71 10.01
C THR A 257 -27.08 29.66 9.35
N ASP A 258 -26.03 30.10 8.68
CA ASP A 258 -25.08 29.20 8.00
C ASP A 258 -24.44 28.21 8.99
N GLN A 259 -24.26 28.61 10.25
CA GLN A 259 -23.78 27.73 11.30
C GLN A 259 -24.80 26.62 11.63
N LYS A 260 -26.09 26.96 11.86
CA LYS A 260 -27.12 25.95 12.11
C LYS A 260 -27.28 24.99 10.93
N ILE A 261 -27.16 25.49 9.70
CA ILE A 261 -27.19 24.66 8.48
C ILE A 261 -25.98 23.73 8.44
N ALA A 262 -24.80 24.21 8.81
CA ALA A 262 -23.59 23.40 8.88
C ALA A 262 -23.73 22.27 9.90
N ASP A 263 -24.25 22.56 11.08
CA ASP A 263 -24.47 21.58 12.13
C ASP A 263 -25.49 20.51 11.69
N GLU A 264 -26.62 20.94 11.10
CA GLU A 264 -27.72 20.06 10.64
C GLU A 264 -27.33 19.15 9.46
N LEU A 265 -26.40 19.59 8.61
CA LEU A 265 -25.88 18.81 7.48
C LEU A 265 -24.61 18.05 7.83
N ASN A 266 -24.11 18.18 9.07
CA ASN A 266 -22.81 17.69 9.50
C ASN A 266 -21.67 18.11 8.53
N ARG A 267 -21.70 19.38 8.11
CA ARG A 267 -20.73 20.01 7.20
C ARG A 267 -19.93 21.08 7.95
N SER A 268 -18.80 21.48 7.38
CA SER A 268 -18.09 22.65 7.91
C SER A 268 -18.83 23.94 7.54
N TYR A 269 -18.75 24.95 8.41
CA TYR A 269 -19.29 26.29 8.17
C TYR A 269 -18.89 26.84 6.79
N TRP A 270 -17.59 26.79 6.47
CA TRP A 270 -17.08 27.29 5.20
C TRP A 270 -17.61 26.50 3.99
N SER A 271 -17.77 25.19 4.12
CA SER A 271 -18.38 24.36 3.07
C SER A 271 -19.81 24.83 2.75
N VAL A 272 -20.60 25.15 3.80
CA VAL A 272 -21.96 25.68 3.63
C VAL A 272 -21.95 27.06 3.00
N VAL A 273 -21.12 27.98 3.50
CA VAL A 273 -21.00 29.34 2.95
C VAL A 273 -20.63 29.31 1.47
N TYR A 274 -19.62 28.53 1.09
CA TYR A 274 -19.24 28.37 -0.32
C TYR A 274 -20.36 27.76 -1.15
N LYS A 275 -21.06 26.74 -0.63
CA LYS A 275 -22.14 26.09 -1.38
C LYS A 275 -23.34 27.01 -1.59
N ILE A 276 -23.72 27.80 -0.59
CA ILE A 276 -24.78 28.81 -0.71
C ILE A 276 -24.38 29.85 -1.77
N ALA A 277 -23.14 30.35 -1.75
CA ALA A 277 -22.67 31.30 -2.75
C ALA A 277 -22.71 30.69 -4.18
N GLU A 278 -22.35 29.42 -4.34
CA GLU A 278 -22.45 28.70 -5.61
C GLU A 278 -23.91 28.57 -6.09
N LEU A 279 -24.83 28.22 -5.19
CA LEU A 279 -26.25 28.05 -5.49
C LEU A 279 -26.93 29.38 -5.85
N LYS A 280 -26.57 30.48 -5.17
CA LYS A 280 -27.01 31.84 -5.54
C LYS A 280 -26.55 32.21 -6.95
N LYS A 281 -25.28 31.95 -7.30
CA LYS A 281 -24.74 32.21 -8.65
C LYS A 281 -25.46 31.42 -9.75
N LYS A 282 -25.94 30.23 -9.43
CA LYS A 282 -26.69 29.36 -10.35
C LYS A 282 -28.20 29.68 -10.40
N GLY A 283 -28.67 30.69 -9.66
CA GLY A 283 -30.09 31.05 -9.60
C GLY A 283 -30.97 30.08 -8.82
N HIS A 284 -30.37 29.16 -8.05
CA HIS A 284 -31.10 28.18 -7.24
C HIS A 284 -31.48 28.69 -5.83
N LEU A 285 -30.97 29.86 -5.44
CA LEU A 285 -31.29 30.56 -4.20
C LEU A 285 -31.36 32.05 -4.48
N GLU A 286 -32.41 32.72 -3.97
CA GLU A 286 -32.56 34.16 -4.15
C GLU A 286 -31.50 34.96 -3.39
N SER A 287 -31.10 36.09 -3.99
CA SER A 287 -30.19 37.05 -3.37
C SER A 287 -30.99 37.93 -2.43
N ARG A 288 -31.07 37.54 -1.15
CA ARG A 288 -31.20 38.53 -0.07
C ARG A 288 -29.84 39.14 0.23
#